data_AF-Q4SDS0-F1
#
_entry.id   AF-Q4SDS0-F1
#
_cell.length_a   1.000
_cell.length_b   1.000
_cell.length_c   1.000
_cell.angle_alpha   90.00
_cell.angle_beta   90.00
_cell.angle_gamma   90.00
#
_symmetry.space_group_name_H-M   'P 1'
#
loop_
_entity.id
_entity.type
_entity.pdbx_description
1 polymer ?
#
loop_
_entity_poly.entity_id
_entity_poly.type
_entity_poly.pdbx_seq_one_letter_code
_entity_poly.pdbx_strand_id
1 'polypeptide(L)'
;MFGVHRAAGSDMLTYILAATVCCGWSTVSHNPHFRLWAEGVPATKGVQDFAELGVTVELMKAAKEARKKRSVGAMYRTAGIPNGIGHSSTELLMQPQNSLLSLVVKVIPSPDWFVGVDSVNLCQGDQWKEELTFDLQPFDAGTDSGFTFSSPNFPTSPVEKVTKITSQLPNHPANSFYYPRLKELPPIASIRVTRQSRSPGRQAPMSNHILPNVISQRISETPLDCEVSPWSSWGLCLGPCSRGGVRHRTRYILLRPANAGTPCPELEEQAECVPHSCMK
;
A
#
# COMPACT_ATOMS: atom_id res chain seq x y z
N MET A 1 -17.65 -43.29 32.65
CA MET A 1 -17.94 -42.46 31.46
C MET A 1 -17.28 -41.11 31.69
N PHE A 2 -16.01 -40.96 31.29
CA PHE A 2 -15.29 -39.69 31.42
C PHE A 2 -15.76 -38.77 30.28
N GLY A 3 -16.63 -37.81 30.62
CA GLY A 3 -17.00 -36.74 29.70
C GLY A 3 -15.79 -35.85 29.45
N VAL A 4 -15.21 -35.95 28.25
CA VAL A 4 -14.23 -34.97 27.79
C VAL A 4 -14.99 -33.68 27.54
N HIS A 5 -14.99 -32.77 28.51
CA HIS A 5 -15.33 -31.37 28.26
C HIS A 5 -14.33 -30.84 27.22
N ARG A 6 -14.74 -30.72 25.95
CA ARG A 6 -14.04 -29.86 25.00
C ARG A 6 -14.16 -28.44 25.53
N ALA A 7 -13.03 -27.83 25.86
CA ALA A 7 -12.98 -26.41 26.15
C ALA A 7 -13.51 -25.65 24.92
N ALA A 8 -14.49 -24.77 25.11
CA ALA A 8 -15.13 -24.00 24.04
C ALA A 8 -14.16 -23.08 23.25
N GLY A 9 -12.88 -23.00 23.66
CA GLY A 9 -11.81 -22.22 23.01
C GLY A 9 -10.87 -23.00 22.08
N SER A 10 -10.99 -24.32 21.94
CA SER A 10 -10.07 -25.13 21.11
C SER A 10 -10.45 -25.24 19.63
N ASP A 11 -11.59 -24.65 19.23
CA ASP A 11 -12.14 -24.84 17.89
C ASP A 11 -11.53 -23.89 16.86
N MET A 12 -11.20 -24.46 15.70
CA MET A 12 -10.73 -23.75 14.53
C MET A 12 -11.86 -22.93 13.92
N LEU A 13 -11.61 -21.65 13.60
CA LEU A 13 -12.61 -20.73 13.07
C LEU A 13 -12.28 -20.25 11.66
N THR A 14 -13.33 -19.95 10.92
CA THR A 14 -13.23 -19.31 9.61
C THR A 14 -13.46 -17.81 9.76
N TYR A 15 -12.61 -17.00 9.14
CA TYR A 15 -12.77 -15.56 8.98
C TYR A 15 -12.86 -15.20 7.50
N ILE A 16 -13.59 -14.16 7.15
CA ILE A 16 -13.45 -13.47 5.87
C ILE A 16 -12.52 -12.29 6.08
N LEU A 17 -11.46 -12.21 5.29
CA LEU A 17 -10.63 -11.02 5.17
C LEU A 17 -10.96 -10.34 3.85
N ALA A 18 -11.56 -9.15 3.91
CA ALA A 18 -11.83 -8.29 2.77
C ALA A 18 -10.86 -7.10 2.78
N ALA A 19 -10.25 -6.79 1.65
CA ALA A 19 -9.31 -5.70 1.48
C ALA A 19 -9.75 -4.76 0.36
N THR A 20 -9.59 -3.46 0.55
CA THR A 20 -10.01 -2.40 -0.38
C THR A 20 -8.82 -1.81 -1.13
N VAL A 21 -8.02 -2.67 -1.74
CA VAL A 21 -6.69 -2.30 -2.25
C VAL A 21 -6.55 -2.71 -3.71
N CYS A 22 -6.00 -1.81 -4.53
CA CYS A 22 -5.37 -2.22 -5.79
C CYS A 22 -4.34 -3.32 -5.46
N CYS A 23 -4.17 -4.33 -6.34
CA CYS A 23 -3.10 -5.34 -6.26
C CYS A 23 -3.36 -6.59 -5.40
N GLY A 24 -2.60 -7.64 -5.71
CA GLY A 24 -2.65 -8.92 -4.99
C GLY A 24 -2.03 -8.79 -3.61
N TRP A 25 -2.55 -9.55 -2.66
CA TRP A 25 -2.06 -9.53 -1.28
C TRP A 25 -1.75 -10.92 -0.74
N SER A 26 -0.84 -10.93 0.23
CA SER A 26 -0.39 -12.14 0.93
C SER A 26 -0.65 -12.00 2.42
N THR A 27 -1.32 -12.98 3.02
CA THR A 27 -1.58 -13.02 4.46
C THR A 27 -1.12 -14.33 5.06
N VAL A 28 -0.77 -14.30 6.34
CA VAL A 28 -0.30 -15.46 7.09
C VAL A 28 -0.91 -15.48 8.49
N SER A 29 -1.39 -16.64 8.89
CA SER A 29 -1.73 -16.92 10.29
C SER A 29 -0.52 -17.53 11.00
N HIS A 30 -0.17 -17.00 12.15
CA HIS A 30 1.06 -17.36 12.85
C HIS A 30 0.96 -17.13 14.36
N ASN A 31 2.04 -17.43 15.06
CA ASN A 31 2.21 -17.13 16.48
C ASN A 31 3.42 -16.20 16.70
N PRO A 32 3.71 -15.77 17.95
CA PRO A 32 4.77 -14.82 18.23
C PRO A 32 6.19 -15.23 17.79
N HIS A 33 6.41 -16.51 17.43
CA HIS A 33 7.72 -16.99 16.96
C HIS A 33 7.95 -16.79 15.46
N PHE A 34 6.98 -16.22 14.74
CA PHE A 34 7.13 -15.83 13.35
C PHE A 34 6.66 -14.40 13.19
N ARG A 35 7.34 -13.64 12.32
CA ARG A 35 6.96 -12.29 11.96
C ARG A 35 7.15 -12.11 10.46
N LEU A 36 6.11 -11.62 9.79
CA LEU A 36 6.13 -11.43 8.34
C LEU A 36 6.97 -10.20 7.96
N TRP A 37 6.68 -9.08 8.62
CA TRP A 37 7.36 -7.80 8.52
C TRP A 37 7.12 -7.03 9.83
N ALA A 38 7.88 -5.97 10.08
CA ALA A 38 7.61 -5.06 11.18
C ALA A 38 8.23 -3.69 10.91
N GLU A 39 7.63 -2.64 11.46
CA GLU A 39 8.25 -1.31 11.43
C GLU A 39 9.53 -1.29 12.27
N GLY A 40 10.55 -0.56 11.80
CA GLY A 40 11.81 -0.36 12.51
C GLY A 40 12.81 -1.53 12.41
N VAL A 41 12.52 -2.54 11.59
CA VAL A 41 13.45 -3.64 11.24
C VAL A 41 13.65 -3.74 9.73
N PRO A 42 14.80 -4.25 9.25
CA PRO A 42 14.99 -4.48 7.81
C PRO A 42 13.97 -5.46 7.24
N ALA A 43 13.51 -5.19 6.01
CA ALA A 43 12.64 -6.10 5.29
C ALA A 43 13.32 -7.46 5.06
N THR A 44 12.57 -8.55 5.18
CA THR A 44 13.08 -9.87 4.76
C THR A 44 13.18 -9.91 3.25
N LYS A 45 13.99 -10.82 2.69
CA LYS A 45 14.08 -10.99 1.23
C LYS A 45 12.72 -11.23 0.57
N GLY A 46 11.82 -11.97 1.24
CA GLY A 46 10.47 -12.15 0.74
C GLY A 46 9.63 -10.86 0.73
N VAL A 47 9.74 -10.02 1.77
CA VAL A 47 9.03 -8.73 1.81
C VAL A 47 9.59 -7.77 0.76
N GLN A 48 10.91 -7.72 0.59
CA GLN A 48 11.58 -6.98 -0.47
C GLN A 48 11.05 -7.38 -1.85
N ASP A 49 11.15 -8.66 -2.21
CA ASP A 49 10.72 -9.15 -3.53
C ASP A 49 9.23 -8.90 -3.78
N PHE A 50 8.42 -8.94 -2.72
CA PHE A 50 7.00 -8.66 -2.80
C PHE A 50 6.70 -7.17 -2.97
N ALA A 51 7.37 -6.28 -2.24
CA ALA A 51 7.17 -4.84 -2.30
C ALA A 51 7.71 -4.24 -3.61
N GLU A 52 8.86 -4.71 -4.09
CA GLU A 52 9.46 -4.24 -5.35
C GLU A 52 8.83 -4.88 -6.59
N LEU A 53 8.49 -6.17 -6.56
CA LEU A 53 8.11 -6.92 -7.78
C LEU A 53 6.75 -7.63 -7.70
N GLY A 54 6.12 -7.69 -6.53
CA GLY A 54 4.90 -8.49 -6.31
C GLY A 54 5.16 -10.00 -6.29
N VAL A 55 6.42 -10.43 -6.20
CA VAL A 55 6.82 -11.83 -6.25
C VAL A 55 6.71 -12.46 -4.85
N THR A 56 6.10 -13.65 -4.75
CA THR A 56 5.80 -14.29 -3.44
C THR A 56 6.68 -15.50 -3.12
N VAL A 57 7.67 -15.82 -3.96
CA VAL A 57 8.44 -17.08 -3.85
C VAL A 57 9.16 -17.20 -2.51
N GLU A 58 9.95 -16.18 -2.14
CA GLU A 58 10.73 -16.21 -0.89
C GLU A 58 9.83 -16.06 0.36
N LEU A 59 8.71 -15.31 0.27
CA LEU A 59 7.70 -15.28 1.33
C LEU A 59 7.12 -16.68 1.61
N MET A 60 6.70 -17.38 0.55
CA MET A 60 6.10 -18.70 0.66
C MET A 60 7.11 -19.73 1.21
N LYS A 61 8.38 -19.61 0.82
CA LYS A 61 9.47 -20.45 1.33
C LYS A 61 9.70 -20.22 2.83
N ALA A 62 9.80 -18.98 3.28
CA ALA A 62 9.94 -18.64 4.69
C ALA A 62 8.75 -19.15 5.52
N ALA A 63 7.52 -18.94 5.05
CA ALA A 63 6.31 -19.42 5.71
C ALA A 63 6.24 -20.95 5.80
N LYS A 64 6.66 -21.67 4.74
CA LYS A 64 6.73 -23.14 4.74
C LYS A 64 7.74 -23.66 5.77
N GLU A 65 8.92 -23.07 5.87
CA GLU A 65 9.92 -23.45 6.87
C GLU A 65 9.44 -23.15 8.30
N ALA A 66 8.80 -22.00 8.52
CA ALA A 66 8.22 -21.65 9.82
C ALA A 66 7.04 -22.56 10.19
N ARG A 67 6.29 -23.07 9.21
CA ARG A 67 5.20 -24.05 9.43
C ARG A 67 5.73 -25.40 9.93
N LYS A 68 6.89 -25.85 9.45
CA LYS A 68 7.56 -27.07 10.00
C LYS A 68 7.86 -26.92 11.50
N LYS A 69 8.13 -25.68 11.94
CA LYS A 69 8.37 -25.31 13.34
C LYS A 69 7.09 -24.97 14.12
N ARG A 70 5.91 -25.15 13.52
CA ARG A 70 4.58 -24.80 14.08
C ARG A 70 4.39 -23.31 14.39
N SER A 71 5.27 -22.44 13.89
CA SER A 71 5.17 -20.99 14.07
C SER A 71 4.17 -20.33 13.11
N VAL A 72 3.94 -20.97 11.96
CA VAL A 72 2.94 -20.55 10.95
C VAL A 72 1.87 -21.63 10.82
N GLY A 73 0.60 -21.20 10.79
CA GLY A 73 -0.56 -22.06 10.56
C GLY A 73 -0.84 -22.22 9.06
N ALA A 74 -1.28 -21.15 8.40
CA ALA A 74 -1.60 -21.11 6.99
C ALA A 74 -1.18 -19.80 6.34
N MET A 75 -0.92 -19.84 5.03
CA MET A 75 -0.62 -18.67 4.22
C MET A 75 -1.57 -18.64 3.03
N TYR A 76 -2.19 -17.49 2.79
CA TYR A 76 -3.20 -17.29 1.76
C TYR A 76 -2.73 -16.22 0.79
N ARG A 77 -3.08 -16.41 -0.47
CA ARG A 77 -2.80 -15.49 -1.58
C ARG A 77 -4.13 -15.26 -2.29
N THR A 78 -4.42 -14.02 -2.64
CA THR A 78 -5.60 -13.71 -3.44
C THR A 78 -5.22 -12.93 -4.69
N ALA A 79 -6.12 -12.96 -5.67
CA ALA A 79 -5.99 -12.20 -6.90
C ALA A 79 -6.01 -10.69 -6.60
N GLY A 80 -5.22 -9.96 -7.36
CA GLY A 80 -5.15 -8.51 -7.27
C GLY A 80 -6.34 -7.83 -7.91
N ILE A 81 -6.70 -6.67 -7.36
CA ILE A 81 -7.69 -5.78 -7.95
C ILE A 81 -6.99 -4.99 -9.06
N PRO A 82 -7.53 -4.96 -10.30
CA PRO A 82 -6.86 -4.34 -11.43
C PRO A 82 -6.85 -2.81 -11.40
N ASN A 83 -7.68 -2.20 -10.56
CA ASN A 83 -7.86 -0.75 -10.47
C ASN A 83 -7.51 -0.24 -9.07
N GLY A 84 -7.21 1.06 -8.97
CA GLY A 84 -6.92 1.78 -7.72
C GLY A 84 -7.97 1.61 -6.63
N ILE A 85 -9.22 1.34 -7.00
CA ILE A 85 -10.35 1.11 -6.10
C ILE A 85 -11.01 -0.23 -6.47
N GLY A 86 -11.27 -1.04 -5.45
CA GLY A 86 -12.11 -2.22 -5.52
C GLY A 86 -12.04 -3.02 -4.23
N HIS A 87 -12.72 -4.16 -4.19
CA HIS A 87 -12.70 -5.07 -3.05
C HIS A 87 -12.24 -6.47 -3.46
N SER A 88 -11.45 -7.14 -2.61
CA SER A 88 -11.08 -8.55 -2.77
C SER A 88 -11.16 -9.23 -1.41
N SER A 89 -11.72 -10.44 -1.36
CA SER A 89 -11.88 -11.19 -0.11
C SER A 89 -11.36 -12.61 -0.20
N THR A 90 -10.94 -13.16 0.93
CA THR A 90 -10.59 -14.59 1.06
C THR A 90 -11.04 -15.14 2.41
N GLU A 91 -11.23 -16.45 2.47
CA GLU A 91 -11.53 -17.15 3.72
C GLU A 91 -10.25 -17.66 4.38
N LEU A 92 -10.09 -17.33 5.65
CA LEU A 92 -8.95 -17.69 6.49
C LEU A 92 -9.38 -18.70 7.52
N LEU A 93 -8.55 -19.72 7.72
CA LEU A 93 -8.74 -20.74 8.73
C LEU A 93 -7.78 -20.47 9.89
N MET A 94 -8.32 -20.01 11.01
CA MET A 94 -7.56 -19.60 12.18
C MET A 94 -7.60 -20.68 13.26
N GLN A 95 -6.45 -20.92 13.89
CA GLN A 95 -6.31 -21.87 14.99
C GLN A 95 -5.85 -21.12 16.25
N PRO A 96 -6.25 -21.53 17.47
CA PRO A 96 -5.85 -20.83 18.69
C PRO A 96 -4.32 -20.71 18.85
N GLN A 97 -3.58 -21.73 18.43
CA GLN A 97 -2.11 -21.77 18.46
C GLN A 97 -1.42 -20.86 17.43
N ASN A 98 -2.15 -20.35 16.43
CA ASN A 98 -1.69 -19.44 15.39
C ASN A 98 -2.72 -18.30 15.20
N SER A 99 -3.04 -17.60 16.29
CA SER A 99 -4.10 -16.59 16.34
C SER A 99 -3.69 -15.21 15.80
N LEU A 100 -2.40 -15.00 15.51
CA LEU A 100 -1.91 -13.75 14.94
C LEU A 100 -2.07 -13.75 13.43
N LEU A 101 -2.47 -12.61 12.89
CA LEU A 101 -2.63 -12.36 11.46
C LEU A 101 -1.66 -11.27 11.03
N SER A 102 -0.84 -11.55 10.02
CA SER A 102 -0.04 -10.55 9.31
C SER A 102 -0.43 -10.51 7.84
N LEU A 103 -0.47 -9.31 7.26
CA LEU A 103 -0.85 -9.03 5.88
C LEU A 103 0.19 -8.11 5.26
N VAL A 104 0.49 -8.32 3.97
CA VAL A 104 1.24 -7.38 3.14
C VAL A 104 0.58 -7.25 1.76
N VAL A 105 0.46 -6.02 1.27
CA VAL A 105 -0.12 -5.65 -0.03
C VAL A 105 0.78 -4.63 -0.70
N LYS A 106 1.29 -4.92 -1.89
CA LYS A 106 2.12 -3.99 -2.65
C LYS A 106 1.26 -2.81 -3.14
N VAL A 107 1.80 -1.59 -3.07
CA VAL A 107 1.25 -0.44 -3.78
C VAL A 107 1.78 -0.46 -5.22
N ILE A 108 0.91 -0.47 -6.25
CA ILE A 108 1.34 -0.52 -7.66
C ILE A 108 0.88 0.74 -8.41
N PRO A 109 1.77 1.37 -9.20
CA PRO A 109 3.22 1.18 -9.20
C PRO A 109 3.84 1.82 -7.95
N SER A 110 4.98 1.33 -7.50
CA SER A 110 5.80 1.99 -6.48
C SER A 110 7.23 1.41 -6.52
N PRO A 111 8.22 2.14 -5.95
CA PRO A 111 9.58 1.64 -5.77
C PRO A 111 9.58 0.34 -4.93
N ASP A 112 9.16 0.44 -3.67
CA ASP A 112 9.10 -0.66 -2.71
C ASP A 112 8.01 -0.44 -1.64
N TRP A 113 6.95 0.29 -2.00
CA TRP A 113 5.91 0.69 -1.05
C TRP A 113 4.83 -0.38 -0.88
N PHE A 114 4.36 -0.56 0.34
CA PHE A 114 3.32 -1.51 0.67
C PHE A 114 2.39 -1.01 1.78
N VAL A 115 1.26 -1.69 1.96
CA VAL A 115 0.39 -1.56 3.13
C VAL A 115 0.20 -2.92 3.79
N GLY A 116 -0.18 -2.94 5.05
CA GLY A 116 -0.41 -4.20 5.74
C GLY A 116 -0.76 -4.06 7.20
N VAL A 117 -0.92 -5.20 7.85
CA VAL A 117 -0.95 -5.30 9.32
C VAL A 117 0.08 -6.31 9.78
N ASP A 118 0.68 -6.07 10.94
CA ASP A 118 1.64 -6.96 11.59
C ASP A 118 1.04 -7.52 12.88
N SER A 119 1.02 -8.86 12.98
CA SER A 119 0.75 -9.60 14.22
C SER A 119 -0.56 -9.24 14.94
N VAL A 120 -1.63 -9.00 14.18
CA VAL A 120 -2.96 -8.72 14.75
C VAL A 120 -3.51 -9.97 15.42
N ASN A 121 -3.74 -9.91 16.72
CA ASN A 121 -4.31 -11.04 17.46
C ASN A 121 -5.83 -11.11 17.30
N LEU A 122 -6.33 -12.20 16.70
CA LEU A 122 -7.75 -12.49 16.52
C LEU A 122 -8.37 -13.31 17.67
N CYS A 123 -7.56 -13.90 18.55
CA CYS A 123 -8.00 -14.70 19.69
C CYS A 123 -7.36 -14.20 20.99
N GLN A 124 -8.16 -13.69 21.92
CA GLN A 124 -7.67 -13.29 23.24
C GLN A 124 -8.18 -14.27 24.29
N GLY A 125 -7.28 -15.11 24.81
CA GLY A 125 -7.68 -16.27 25.61
C GLY A 125 -8.52 -17.23 24.74
N ASP A 126 -9.72 -17.57 25.20
CA ASP A 126 -10.68 -18.42 24.49
C ASP A 126 -11.73 -17.63 23.68
N GLN A 127 -11.57 -16.31 23.57
CA GLN A 127 -12.51 -15.44 22.88
C GLN A 127 -11.97 -14.97 21.53
N TRP A 128 -12.66 -15.39 20.48
CA TRP A 128 -12.42 -14.96 19.12
C TRP A 128 -13.17 -13.66 18.82
N LYS A 129 -12.50 -12.73 18.15
CA LYS A 129 -13.06 -11.43 17.79
C LYS A 129 -14.07 -11.58 16.66
N GLU A 130 -15.25 -10.98 16.79
CA GLU A 130 -16.31 -11.08 15.77
C GLU A 130 -15.99 -10.28 14.51
N GLU A 131 -15.51 -9.05 14.68
CA GLU A 131 -15.16 -8.18 13.55
C GLU A 131 -14.02 -7.24 13.94
N LEU A 132 -13.10 -7.00 13.00
CA LEU A 132 -12.06 -5.98 13.09
C LEU A 132 -11.97 -5.23 11.77
N THR A 133 -11.78 -3.91 11.86
CA THR A 133 -11.50 -3.06 10.69
C THR A 133 -10.22 -2.29 10.95
N PHE A 134 -9.34 -2.24 9.95
CA PHE A 134 -8.10 -1.50 10.00
C PHE A 134 -8.01 -0.54 8.83
N ASP A 135 -7.73 0.71 9.14
CA ASP A 135 -7.34 1.73 8.18
C ASP A 135 -5.82 1.63 7.95
N LEU A 136 -5.42 1.47 6.70
CA LEU A 136 -4.06 1.16 6.33
C LEU A 136 -3.32 2.40 5.82
N GLN A 137 -2.07 2.50 6.24
CA GLN A 137 -1.14 3.56 5.90
C GLN A 137 0.02 2.98 5.07
N PRO A 138 0.62 3.75 4.16
CA PRO A 138 1.75 3.29 3.37
C PRO A 138 3.01 3.10 4.23
N PHE A 139 3.79 2.08 3.90
CA PHE A 139 5.11 1.79 4.43
C PHE A 139 6.11 1.67 3.28
N ASP A 140 7.33 2.11 3.56
CA ASP A 140 8.51 1.95 2.72
C ASP A 140 9.29 0.72 3.20
N ALA A 141 9.75 -0.15 2.28
CA ALA A 141 10.47 -1.36 2.64
C ALA A 141 11.95 -1.11 2.98
N GLY A 142 12.49 0.06 2.59
CA GLY A 142 13.88 0.44 2.78
C GLY A 142 14.83 -0.20 1.79
N THR A 143 14.36 -0.66 0.63
CA THR A 143 15.13 -1.43 -0.35
C THR A 143 15.24 -0.78 -1.73
N ASP A 144 14.35 0.16 -2.07
CA ASP A 144 14.46 1.04 -3.23
C ASP A 144 14.25 2.52 -2.84
N SER A 145 15.12 3.41 -3.32
CA SER A 145 15.18 4.83 -2.97
C SER A 145 14.42 5.72 -3.95
N GLY A 146 13.53 5.17 -4.78
CA GLY A 146 12.67 5.95 -5.67
C GLY A 146 11.73 6.90 -4.92
N PHE A 147 11.57 8.13 -5.42
CA PHE A 147 10.75 9.16 -4.75
C PHE A 147 9.28 9.13 -5.16
N THR A 148 8.97 8.61 -6.34
CA THR A 148 7.63 8.64 -6.94
C THR A 148 7.14 7.25 -7.26
N PHE A 149 5.82 7.10 -7.36
CA PHE A 149 5.16 5.85 -7.80
C PHE A 149 5.80 5.23 -9.07
N SER A 150 6.32 6.06 -9.98
CA SER A 150 6.89 5.65 -11.26
C SER A 150 8.39 5.94 -11.38
N SER A 151 9.10 6.08 -10.26
CA SER A 151 10.56 6.25 -10.29
C SER A 151 11.23 5.01 -10.90
N PRO A 152 12.33 5.17 -11.63
CA PRO A 152 13.15 4.03 -12.03
C PRO A 152 13.71 3.34 -10.78
N ASN A 153 13.97 2.04 -10.89
CA ASN A 153 14.56 1.24 -9.82
C ASN A 153 15.91 1.84 -9.37
N PHE A 154 16.02 2.17 -8.09
CA PHE A 154 17.21 2.76 -7.48
C PHE A 154 17.50 2.09 -6.13
N PRO A 155 18.24 0.97 -6.10
CA PRO A 155 18.41 0.17 -4.89
C PRO A 155 19.01 0.94 -3.71
N THR A 156 18.40 0.83 -2.55
CA THR A 156 18.85 1.48 -1.31
C THR A 156 20.09 0.76 -0.76
N SER A 157 21.17 1.50 -0.52
CA SER A 157 22.45 0.95 -0.05
C SER A 157 23.09 1.86 1.02
N PRO A 158 23.27 1.37 2.27
CA PRO A 158 22.83 0.07 2.78
C PRO A 158 21.31 -0.02 2.88
N VAL A 159 20.77 -1.25 2.90
CA VAL A 159 19.33 -1.48 3.12
C VAL A 159 18.87 -0.82 4.42
N GLU A 160 17.78 -0.07 4.33
CA GLU A 160 17.16 0.61 5.46
C GLU A 160 16.10 -0.26 6.15
N LYS A 161 15.51 0.27 7.21
CA LYS A 161 14.43 -0.40 7.95
C LYS A 161 13.11 -0.09 7.28
N VAL A 162 12.13 -0.97 7.47
CA VAL A 162 10.75 -0.66 7.14
C VAL A 162 10.30 0.56 7.93
N THR A 163 9.79 1.58 7.25
CA THR A 163 9.32 2.83 7.87
C THR A 163 7.93 3.21 7.39
N LYS A 164 7.12 3.81 8.27
CA LYS A 164 5.84 4.36 7.87
C LYS A 164 6.03 5.63 7.03
N ILE A 165 5.41 5.67 5.86
CA ILE A 165 5.34 6.87 5.04
C ILE A 165 4.25 7.78 5.60
N THR A 166 4.56 9.06 5.76
CA THR A 166 3.64 10.08 6.32
C THR A 166 3.47 11.23 5.33
N SER A 167 2.59 12.18 5.66
CA SER A 167 2.36 13.35 4.81
C SER A 167 3.58 14.28 4.71
N GLN A 168 4.55 14.13 5.61
CA GLN A 168 5.73 15.00 5.70
C GLN A 168 7.05 14.24 5.64
N LEU A 169 7.02 12.90 5.68
CA LEU A 169 8.21 12.05 5.64
C LEU A 169 8.02 10.92 4.62
N PRO A 170 8.96 10.74 3.66
CA PRO A 170 10.19 11.51 3.50
C PRO A 170 9.94 12.98 3.06
N ASN A 171 10.72 13.93 3.62
CA ASN A 171 10.53 15.36 3.43
C ASN A 171 11.19 15.85 2.13
N HIS A 172 10.58 15.53 0.99
CA HIS A 172 11.03 16.01 -0.31
C HIS A 172 9.83 16.35 -1.19
N PRO A 173 9.79 17.52 -1.86
CA PRO A 173 8.64 17.94 -2.68
C PRO A 173 8.26 16.97 -3.81
N ALA A 174 9.22 16.19 -4.31
CA ALA A 174 8.93 15.20 -5.35
C ALA A 174 8.21 13.96 -4.81
N ASN A 175 8.25 13.68 -3.50
CA ASN A 175 7.71 12.45 -2.93
C ASN A 175 6.20 12.33 -3.15
N SER A 176 5.76 11.17 -3.61
CA SER A 176 4.35 10.94 -3.96
C SER A 176 3.38 11.14 -2.80
N PHE A 177 3.84 10.91 -1.56
CA PHE A 177 3.04 11.06 -0.34
C PHE A 177 3.37 12.34 0.44
N TYR A 178 4.13 13.28 -0.14
CA TYR A 178 4.44 14.54 0.52
C TYR A 178 3.32 15.57 0.32
N TYR A 179 2.53 15.76 1.38
CA TYR A 179 1.42 16.71 1.48
C TYR A 179 1.62 17.59 2.72
N PRO A 180 2.44 18.65 2.65
CA PRO A 180 2.89 19.41 3.83
C PRO A 180 1.78 20.11 4.61
N ARG A 181 0.60 20.29 3.99
CA ARG A 181 -0.58 20.88 4.64
C ARG A 181 -1.45 19.86 5.37
N LEU A 182 -1.24 18.56 5.12
CA LEU A 182 -1.94 17.49 5.82
C LEU A 182 -1.18 17.14 7.09
N LYS A 183 -1.90 17.09 8.22
CA LYS A 183 -1.37 16.60 9.50
C LYS A 183 -1.01 15.12 9.41
N GLU A 184 -1.86 14.34 8.75
CA GLU A 184 -1.71 12.90 8.55
C GLU A 184 -2.26 12.52 7.18
N LEU A 185 -1.76 11.44 6.59
CA LEU A 185 -2.33 10.90 5.36
C LEU A 185 -3.68 10.25 5.64
N PRO A 186 -4.69 10.46 4.77
CA PRO A 186 -5.88 9.64 4.82
C PRO A 186 -5.50 8.17 4.60
N PRO A 187 -6.28 7.23 5.15
CA PRO A 187 -6.08 5.80 4.87
C PRO A 187 -6.10 5.56 3.36
N ILE A 188 -5.08 4.86 2.85
CA ILE A 188 -4.99 4.56 1.41
C ILE A 188 -5.64 3.22 1.07
N ALA A 189 -5.99 2.44 2.09
CA ALA A 189 -6.74 1.20 2.00
C ALA A 189 -7.38 0.88 3.35
N SER A 190 -8.32 -0.06 3.34
CA SER A 190 -8.88 -0.64 4.56
C SER A 190 -8.99 -2.15 4.44
N ILE A 191 -8.87 -2.82 5.58
CA ILE A 191 -9.15 -4.26 5.67
C ILE A 191 -10.21 -4.51 6.73
N ARG A 192 -11.07 -5.48 6.44
CA ARG A 192 -12.11 -5.96 7.35
C ARG A 192 -11.94 -7.45 7.54
N VAL A 193 -11.88 -7.88 8.78
CA VAL A 193 -11.77 -9.27 9.21
C VAL A 193 -13.04 -9.60 9.97
N THR A 194 -13.87 -10.49 9.44
CA THR A 194 -15.16 -10.85 10.05
C THR A 194 -15.21 -12.35 10.31
N ARG A 195 -15.55 -12.75 11.53
CA ARG A 195 -15.76 -14.15 11.92
C ARG A 195 -16.96 -14.71 11.17
N GLN A 196 -16.83 -15.91 10.61
CA GLN A 196 -17.93 -16.63 10.00
C GLN A 196 -18.62 -17.53 11.04
N SER A 197 -19.92 -17.34 11.21
CA SER A 197 -20.77 -18.28 11.94
C SER A 197 -21.13 -19.43 11.00
N ARG A 198 -20.59 -20.63 11.23
CA ARG A 198 -20.81 -21.80 10.37
C ARG A 198 -22.31 -22.15 10.27
N SER A 199 -22.84 -22.27 9.05
CA SER A 199 -23.91 -23.22 8.73
C SER A 199 -23.39 -24.24 7.69
N PRO A 200 -23.43 -25.56 7.95
CA PRO A 200 -22.81 -26.59 7.10
C PRO A 200 -23.62 -26.94 5.84
N GLY A 201 -24.41 -26.01 5.29
CA GLY A 201 -25.44 -26.32 4.28
C GLY A 201 -25.43 -25.50 2.99
N ARG A 202 -24.61 -24.46 2.85
CA ARG A 202 -24.54 -23.67 1.60
C ARG A 202 -23.10 -23.33 1.26
N GLN A 203 -22.38 -24.30 0.71
CA GLN A 203 -21.20 -24.00 -0.10
C GLN A 203 -21.69 -23.38 -1.41
N ALA A 204 -21.97 -22.08 -1.39
CA ALA A 204 -21.64 -21.31 -2.58
C ALA A 204 -20.13 -21.14 -2.53
N PRO A 205 -19.36 -21.62 -3.52
CA PRO A 205 -17.96 -21.23 -3.60
C PRO A 205 -17.98 -19.72 -3.82
N MET A 206 -17.63 -18.95 -2.79
CA MET A 206 -17.27 -17.57 -3.03
C MET A 206 -15.98 -17.62 -3.83
N SER A 207 -16.14 -17.49 -5.15
CA SER A 207 -15.05 -17.18 -6.06
C SER A 207 -14.34 -15.92 -5.55
N ASN A 208 -13.15 -15.66 -6.07
CA ASN A 208 -12.47 -14.37 -5.94
C ASN A 208 -13.39 -13.26 -6.50
N HIS A 209 -14.38 -12.84 -5.72
CA HIS A 209 -15.42 -11.91 -6.16
C HIS A 209 -14.97 -10.52 -5.76
N ILE A 210 -14.73 -9.71 -6.78
CA ILE A 210 -14.81 -8.25 -6.69
C ILE A 210 -16.26 -7.94 -6.30
N LEU A 211 -16.52 -7.74 -5.01
CA LEU A 211 -17.84 -7.35 -4.54
C LEU A 211 -18.16 -5.95 -5.10
N PRO A 212 -19.39 -5.70 -5.58
CA PRO A 212 -19.79 -4.35 -5.97
C PRO A 212 -19.63 -3.39 -4.78
N ASN A 213 -19.20 -2.17 -5.05
CA ASN A 213 -18.99 -1.10 -4.06
C ASN A 213 -20.22 -0.93 -3.15
N VAL A 214 -20.17 -1.40 -1.90
CA VAL A 214 -21.21 -1.13 -0.88
C VAL A 214 -20.64 -0.39 0.34
N ILE A 215 -19.41 0.14 0.28
CA ILE A 215 -18.88 1.00 1.36
C ILE A 215 -18.46 2.36 0.79
N SER A 216 -19.45 3.23 0.58
CA SER A 216 -19.28 4.61 0.08
C SER A 216 -19.55 5.68 1.15
N GLN A 217 -19.29 5.43 2.44
CA GLN A 217 -19.68 6.41 3.48
C GLN A 217 -18.62 6.81 4.52
N ARG A 218 -17.34 6.44 4.35
CA ARG A 218 -16.27 6.92 5.27
C ARG A 218 -14.96 7.35 4.62
N ILE A 219 -14.91 7.47 3.30
CA ILE A 219 -13.80 8.20 2.68
C ILE A 219 -14.27 9.65 2.64
N SER A 220 -13.69 10.51 3.48
CA SER A 220 -13.79 11.95 3.26
C SER A 220 -13.03 12.25 1.98
N GLU A 221 -13.69 12.05 0.84
CA GLU A 221 -13.23 12.45 -0.48
C GLU A 221 -13.31 13.98 -0.53
N THR A 222 -12.36 14.66 0.11
CA THR A 222 -12.08 16.05 -0.22
C THR A 222 -11.17 16.00 -1.44
N PRO A 223 -11.67 16.37 -2.64
CA PRO A 223 -10.82 16.48 -3.82
C PRO A 223 -9.67 17.43 -3.51
N LEU A 224 -8.46 17.01 -3.85
CA LEU A 224 -7.27 17.83 -3.68
C LEU A 224 -6.80 18.23 -5.07
N ASP A 225 -7.04 19.48 -5.42
CA ASP A 225 -6.61 20.02 -6.71
C ASP A 225 -5.09 20.19 -6.76
N CYS A 226 -4.53 20.10 -7.97
CA CYS A 226 -3.13 20.44 -8.14
C CYS A 226 -2.89 21.93 -7.92
N GLU A 227 -1.90 22.26 -7.10
CA GLU A 227 -1.40 23.62 -6.98
C GLU A 227 0.01 23.69 -7.54
N VAL A 228 0.32 24.74 -8.28
CA VAL A 228 1.63 24.97 -8.91
C VAL A 228 2.22 26.30 -8.46
N SER A 229 3.55 26.40 -8.51
CA SER A 229 4.26 27.64 -8.22
C SER A 229 3.91 28.73 -9.24
N PRO A 230 4.19 30.01 -8.94
CA PRO A 230 4.32 31.01 -9.97
C PRO A 230 5.35 30.57 -11.02
N TRP A 231 5.20 31.11 -12.23
CA TRP A 231 6.20 30.95 -13.28
C TRP A 231 7.54 31.54 -12.86
N SER A 232 8.63 30.86 -13.22
CA SER A 232 9.95 31.46 -13.22
C SER A 232 10.03 32.65 -14.18
N SER A 233 11.08 33.43 -14.04
CA SER A 233 11.43 34.43 -15.05
C SER A 233 11.68 33.77 -16.39
N TRP A 234 11.38 34.48 -17.48
CA TRP A 234 11.73 34.01 -18.80
C TRP A 234 13.24 33.77 -18.92
N GLY A 235 13.60 32.61 -19.47
CA GLY A 235 14.97 32.32 -19.89
C GLY A 235 15.43 33.21 -21.04
N LEU A 236 16.68 33.01 -21.44
CA LEU A 236 17.26 33.72 -22.58
C LEU A 236 16.46 33.42 -23.85
N CYS A 237 16.32 34.44 -24.69
CA CYS A 237 15.76 34.27 -26.02
C CYS A 237 16.79 33.61 -26.93
N LEU A 238 16.57 32.34 -27.28
CA LEU A 238 17.49 31.54 -28.08
C LEU A 238 16.95 31.39 -29.50
N GLY A 239 17.77 31.73 -30.49
CA GLY A 239 17.43 31.55 -31.90
C GLY A 239 18.23 32.47 -32.82
N PRO A 240 18.20 32.22 -34.14
CA PRO A 240 18.85 33.10 -35.10
C PRO A 240 18.02 34.37 -35.33
N CYS A 241 18.67 35.54 -35.48
CA CYS A 241 17.98 36.81 -35.72
C CYS A 241 17.00 36.77 -36.91
N SER A 242 17.34 36.00 -37.95
CA SER A 242 16.55 35.92 -39.19
C SER A 242 15.21 35.21 -39.04
N ARG A 243 15.02 34.37 -38.01
CA ARG A 243 13.78 33.58 -37.81
C ARG A 243 13.11 33.84 -36.45
N GLY A 244 13.63 34.79 -35.68
CA GLY A 244 13.24 34.98 -34.29
C GLY A 244 13.83 33.91 -33.37
N GLY A 245 13.56 34.04 -32.08
CA GLY A 245 13.96 33.10 -31.05
C GLY A 245 12.80 32.62 -30.21
N VAL A 246 13.08 31.61 -29.39
CA VAL A 246 12.16 31.07 -28.40
C VAL A 246 12.79 31.23 -27.03
N ARG A 247 11.99 31.66 -26.07
CA ARG A 247 12.33 31.67 -24.65
C ARG A 247 11.40 30.72 -23.92
N HIS A 248 11.92 30.12 -22.86
CA HIS A 248 11.20 29.15 -22.04
C HIS A 248 11.09 29.69 -20.62
N ARG A 249 10.02 29.33 -19.92
CA ARG A 249 9.91 29.46 -18.47
C ARG A 249 9.28 28.20 -17.92
N THR A 250 9.60 27.90 -16.67
CA THR A 250 9.10 26.71 -15.96
C THR A 250 8.44 27.08 -14.64
N ARG A 251 7.56 26.22 -14.14
CA ARG A 251 7.00 26.24 -12.79
C ARG A 251 6.96 24.80 -12.25
N TYR A 252 6.83 24.64 -10.94
CA TYR A 252 6.81 23.32 -10.31
C TYR A 252 5.53 23.09 -9.51
N ILE A 253 5.22 21.82 -9.25
CA ILE A 253 4.04 21.42 -8.48
C ILE A 253 4.30 21.70 -6.99
N LEU A 254 3.40 22.45 -6.35
CA LEU A 254 3.36 22.67 -4.90
C LEU A 254 2.51 21.62 -4.18
N LEU A 255 1.45 21.16 -4.84
CA LEU A 255 0.53 20.15 -4.33
C LEU A 255 0.12 19.22 -5.47
N ARG A 256 0.41 17.93 -5.33
CA ARG A 256 -0.06 16.92 -6.31
C ARG A 256 -1.56 16.70 -6.14
N PRO A 257 -2.29 16.45 -7.24
CA PRO A 257 -3.72 16.20 -7.18
C PRO A 257 -4.00 14.83 -6.54
N ALA A 258 -5.08 14.74 -5.76
CA ALA A 258 -5.54 13.51 -5.11
C ALA A 258 -7.08 13.47 -5.00
N ASN A 259 -7.65 12.30 -4.72
CA ASN A 259 -9.09 12.11 -4.50
C ASN A 259 -9.97 12.70 -5.62
N ALA A 260 -9.61 12.44 -6.88
CA ALA A 260 -10.28 12.99 -8.07
C ALA A 260 -10.23 14.53 -8.19
N GLY A 261 -9.28 15.20 -7.55
CA GLY A 261 -8.99 16.62 -7.78
C GLY A 261 -8.39 16.90 -9.17
N THR A 262 -8.40 18.16 -9.54
CA THR A 262 -8.02 18.67 -10.86
C THR A 262 -6.54 18.39 -11.16
N PRO A 263 -6.20 17.80 -12.32
CA PRO A 263 -4.81 17.50 -12.67
C PRO A 263 -3.96 18.78 -12.82
N CYS A 264 -2.64 18.63 -12.71
CA CYS A 264 -1.72 19.75 -12.85
C CYS A 264 -1.76 20.35 -14.26
N PRO A 265 -1.79 21.68 -14.40
CA PRO A 265 -1.64 22.34 -15.70
C PRO A 265 -0.20 22.20 -16.22
N GLU A 266 0.08 22.69 -17.44
CA GLU A 266 1.42 22.65 -18.04
C GLU A 266 2.48 23.31 -17.13
N LEU A 267 3.64 22.67 -17.02
CA LEU A 267 4.73 23.10 -16.15
C LEU A 267 5.84 23.86 -16.89
N GLU A 268 5.79 23.86 -18.22
CA GLU A 268 6.71 24.56 -19.09
C GLU A 268 5.91 25.39 -20.08
N GLU A 269 6.38 26.60 -20.35
CA GLU A 269 5.78 27.50 -21.33
C GLU A 269 6.87 28.06 -22.23
N GLN A 270 6.57 28.12 -23.52
CA GLN A 270 7.42 28.71 -24.53
C GLN A 270 6.73 29.93 -25.15
N ALA A 271 7.51 30.95 -25.46
CA ALA A 271 7.03 32.12 -26.20
C ALA A 271 8.07 32.56 -27.22
N GLU A 272 7.58 33.06 -28.36
CA GLU A 272 8.40 33.74 -29.35
C GLU A 272 9.00 35.03 -28.77
N CYS A 273 10.21 35.34 -29.22
CA CYS A 273 10.96 36.52 -28.79
C CYS A 273 11.98 36.94 -29.85
N VAL A 274 12.53 38.15 -29.70
CA VAL A 274 13.66 38.62 -30.51
C VAL A 274 14.92 38.53 -29.66
N PRO A 275 15.97 37.79 -30.07
CA PRO A 275 17.21 37.71 -29.31
C PRO A 275 17.81 39.11 -29.12
N HIS A 276 18.29 39.40 -27.91
CA HIS A 276 18.77 40.75 -27.56
C HIS A 276 19.94 41.21 -28.44
N SER A 277 20.75 40.26 -28.96
CA SER A 277 21.82 40.53 -29.92
C SER A 277 21.33 41.04 -31.29
N CYS A 278 20.03 40.96 -31.56
CA CYS A 278 19.40 41.36 -32.82
C CYS A 278 18.68 42.71 -32.72
N MET A 279 18.56 43.28 -31.51
CA MET A 279 18.00 44.62 -31.30
C MET A 279 19.10 45.65 -31.55
N LYS A 280 19.20 46.14 -32.79
CA LYS A 280 20.02 47.30 -33.16
C LYS A 280 19.14 48.52 -33.36
#